data_AF-A0AAV0WGA9-F1
#
_entry.id   AF-A0AAV0WGA9-F1
#
_cell.length_a   1.000
_cell.length_b   1.000
_cell.length_c   1.000
_cell.angle_alpha   90.00
_cell.angle_beta   90.00
_cell.angle_gamma   90.00
#
_symmetry.space_group_name_H-M   'P 1'
#
loop_
_entity.id
_entity.type
_entity.pdbx_description
1 polymer ?
#
loop_
_entity_poly.entity_id
_entity_poly.type
_entity_poly.pdbx_seq_one_letter_code
_entity_poly.pdbx_strand_id
1 'polypeptide(L)'
;MFCSFESIAFILSMAYLDHPQYKSFVDVSDNTLLQFCKHLALNGTSKISYMTRLKILGIFDEQESINNVRVIDARCNVLFIITKLLKTAPSAIEHMVCSNNINCPQSTRDVPSPTIIVRLKNNMQDLNNALNLYVFPKEIENVHQINVQEQ
;
A
#
# COMPACT_ATOMS: atom_id res chain seq x y z
N MET A 1 -15.52 -4.12 0.73
CA MET A 1 -14.97 -2.76 0.55
C MET A 1 -15.01 -1.88 1.81
N PHE A 2 -16.19 -1.49 2.33
CA PHE A 2 -16.27 -0.57 3.50
C PHE A 2 -15.55 -1.14 4.73
N CYS A 3 -15.71 -2.43 5.02
CA CYS A 3 -14.99 -3.10 6.11
C CYS A 3 -13.46 -3.02 5.95
N SER A 4 -12.92 -3.33 4.76
CA SER A 4 -11.47 -3.25 4.50
C SER A 4 -10.91 -1.84 4.69
N PHE A 5 -11.62 -0.82 4.18
CA PHE A 5 -11.23 0.57 4.36
C PHE A 5 -11.26 0.98 5.83
N GLU A 6 -12.35 0.68 6.55
CA GLU A 6 -12.45 1.01 7.98
C GLU A 6 -11.37 0.29 8.80
N SER A 7 -11.05 -0.98 8.50
CA SER A 7 -9.96 -1.69 9.17
C SER A 7 -8.61 -0.99 8.97
N ILE A 8 -8.30 -0.57 7.74
CA ILE A 8 -7.07 0.18 7.45
C ILE A 8 -7.08 1.51 8.20
N ALA A 9 -8.15 2.29 8.07
CA ALA A 9 -8.25 3.60 8.69
C ALA A 9 -8.13 3.50 10.21
N PHE A 10 -8.74 2.48 10.82
CA PHE A 10 -8.63 2.21 12.25
C PHE A 10 -7.20 1.89 12.66
N ILE A 11 -6.53 0.94 12.00
CA ILE A 11 -5.15 0.55 12.31
C ILE A 11 -4.21 1.75 12.21
N LEU A 12 -4.30 2.55 11.14
CA LEU A 12 -3.45 3.73 10.94
C LEU A 12 -3.75 4.83 11.97
N SER A 13 -5.02 5.00 12.35
CA SER A 13 -5.43 5.96 13.39
C SER A 13 -4.90 5.56 14.77
N MET A 14 -4.93 4.26 15.11
CA MET A 14 -4.34 3.75 16.35
C MET A 14 -2.83 3.90 16.33
N ALA A 15 -2.16 3.52 15.23
CA ALA A 15 -0.71 3.71 15.10
C ALA A 15 -0.27 5.16 15.28
N TYR A 16 -1.08 6.13 14.81
CA TYR A 16 -0.86 7.56 15.03
C TYR A 16 -0.89 7.97 16.52
N LEU A 17 -1.74 7.32 17.32
CA LEU A 17 -1.85 7.58 18.75
C LEU A 17 -0.74 6.86 19.53
N ASP A 18 -0.43 5.63 19.14
CA ASP A 18 0.43 4.73 19.93
C ASP A 18 1.92 4.95 19.69
N HIS A 19 2.31 5.45 18.51
CA HIS A 19 3.72 5.49 18.12
C HIS A 19 4.21 6.93 17.79
N PRO A 20 5.00 7.58 18.67
CA PRO A 20 5.43 8.97 18.49
C PRO A 20 6.18 9.25 17.18
N GLN A 21 7.05 8.35 16.71
CA GLN A 21 7.74 8.55 15.43
C GLN A 21 6.78 8.53 14.24
N TYR A 22 5.81 7.61 14.24
CA TYR A 22 4.79 7.54 13.20
C TYR A 22 3.85 8.75 13.25
N LYS A 23 3.50 9.22 14.46
CA LYS A 23 2.80 10.49 14.66
C LYS A 23 3.52 11.65 13.98
N SER A 24 4.81 11.83 14.27
CA SER A 24 5.62 12.90 13.67
C SER A 24 5.67 12.81 12.15
N PHE A 25 5.79 11.59 11.60
CA PHE A 25 5.74 11.34 10.16
C PHE A 25 4.39 11.76 9.55
N VAL A 26 3.29 11.33 10.15
CA VAL A 26 1.93 11.67 9.68
C VAL A 26 1.66 13.18 9.81
N ASP A 27 2.17 13.83 10.86
CA ASP A 27 1.94 15.26 11.09
C ASP A 27 2.50 16.14 9.97
N VAL A 28 3.56 15.70 9.28
CA VAL A 28 4.19 16.41 8.14
C VAL A 28 3.81 15.83 6.77
N SER A 29 3.08 14.71 6.73
CA SER A 29 2.70 14.06 5.48
C SER A 29 1.59 14.83 4.74
N ASP A 30 1.66 14.91 3.42
CA ASP A 30 0.58 15.42 2.56
C ASP A 30 -0.41 14.32 2.12
N ASN A 31 -0.17 13.07 2.55
CA ASN A 31 -0.95 11.94 2.11
C ASN A 31 -2.40 12.02 2.62
N THR A 32 -3.36 11.99 1.71
CA THR A 32 -4.78 12.18 2.02
C THR A 32 -5.34 11.13 2.98
N LEU A 33 -4.93 9.87 2.85
CA LEU A 33 -5.38 8.81 3.77
C LEU A 33 -4.80 9.02 5.17
N LEU A 34 -3.51 9.36 5.27
CA LEU A 34 -2.86 9.60 6.56
C LEU A 34 -3.45 10.82 7.29
N GLN A 35 -3.71 11.91 6.57
CA GLN A 35 -4.40 13.09 7.13
C GLN A 35 -5.82 12.77 7.58
N PHE A 36 -6.54 11.94 6.83
CA PHE A 36 -7.86 11.46 7.24
C PHE A 36 -7.79 10.61 8.52
N CYS A 37 -6.82 9.69 8.63
CA CYS A 37 -6.64 8.86 9.83
C CYS A 37 -6.24 9.70 11.05
N LYS A 38 -5.35 10.68 10.87
CA LYS A 38 -5.02 11.67 11.92
C LYS A 38 -6.27 12.42 12.39
N HIS A 39 -7.11 12.89 11.46
CA HIS A 39 -8.35 13.58 11.81
C HIS A 39 -9.30 12.67 12.59
N LEU A 40 -9.47 11.41 12.17
CA LEU A 40 -10.27 10.42 12.88
C LEU A 40 -9.73 10.14 14.30
N ALA A 41 -8.41 9.99 14.44
CA ALA A 41 -7.77 9.72 15.72
C ALA A 41 -7.97 10.85 16.74
N LEU A 42 -7.91 12.10 16.29
CA LEU A 42 -7.99 13.28 17.16
C LEU A 42 -9.42 13.73 17.43
N ASN A 43 -10.30 13.65 16.44
CA ASN A 43 -11.63 14.26 16.49
C ASN A 43 -12.78 13.25 16.42
N GLY A 44 -12.49 11.98 16.21
CA GLY A 44 -13.49 10.95 15.98
C GLY A 44 -14.24 11.12 14.65
N THR A 45 -15.44 10.54 14.59
CA THR A 45 -16.29 10.62 13.41
C THR A 45 -17.15 11.87 13.42
N SER A 46 -17.13 12.63 12.33
CA SER A 46 -18.00 13.78 12.08
C SER A 46 -18.64 13.69 10.70
N LYS A 47 -19.60 14.58 10.41
CA LYS A 47 -20.16 14.74 9.06
C LYS A 47 -19.06 14.97 8.01
N ILE A 48 -18.02 15.73 8.36
CA ILE A 48 -16.87 15.97 7.48
C ILE A 48 -16.11 14.67 7.25
N SER A 49 -15.88 13.86 8.29
CA SER A 49 -15.22 12.55 8.17
C SER A 49 -15.97 11.63 7.20
N TYR A 50 -17.31 11.61 7.22
CA TYR A 50 -18.11 10.84 6.27
C TYR A 50 -17.94 11.32 4.82
N MET A 51 -17.95 12.64 4.60
CA MET A 51 -17.78 13.21 3.26
C MET A 51 -16.37 12.96 2.71
N THR A 52 -15.35 13.09 3.56
CA THR A 52 -13.95 12.81 3.19
C THR A 52 -13.75 11.33 2.87
N ARG A 53 -14.36 10.43 3.65
CA ARG A 53 -14.36 8.99 3.39
C ARG A 53 -14.89 8.67 2.00
N LEU A 54 -16.05 9.22 1.62
CA LEU A 54 -16.62 9.02 0.28
C LEU A 54 -15.67 9.48 -0.83
N LYS A 55 -15.01 10.64 -0.65
CA LYS A 55 -14.01 11.14 -1.62
C LYS A 55 -12.81 10.18 -1.75
N ILE A 56 -12.30 9.65 -0.63
CA ILE A 56 -11.16 8.72 -0.65
C ILE A 56 -11.55 7.39 -1.32
N LEU A 57 -12.78 6.93 -1.13
CA LEU A 57 -13.28 5.72 -1.78
C LEU A 57 -13.52 5.88 -3.29
N GLY A 58 -13.36 7.09 -3.85
CA GLY A 58 -13.39 7.33 -5.30
C GLY A 58 -12.19 6.75 -6.06
N ILE A 59 -11.29 5.99 -5.42
CA ILE A 59 -10.20 5.26 -6.08
C ILE A 59 -10.66 4.00 -6.83
N PHE A 60 -11.89 3.55 -6.59
CA PHE A 60 -12.45 2.38 -7.22
C PHE A 60 -13.29 2.78 -8.42
N ASP A 61 -13.21 1.97 -9.48
CA ASP A 61 -14.00 2.20 -10.68
C ASP A 61 -15.50 2.01 -10.37
N GLU A 62 -16.29 3.00 -10.80
CA GLU A 62 -17.75 2.93 -10.76
C GLU A 62 -18.22 2.13 -11.98
N GLN A 63 -19.04 1.11 -11.74
CA GLN A 63 -19.76 0.41 -12.79
C GLN A 63 -21.23 0.80 -12.76
N GLU A 64 -21.80 0.96 -13.96
CA GLU A 64 -23.23 1.21 -14.11
C GLU A 64 -23.98 -0.12 -13.92
N SER A 65 -24.88 -0.17 -12.94
CA SER A 65 -25.75 -1.34 -12.73
C SER A 65 -27.13 -1.12 -13.34
N ILE A 66 -27.93 -2.19 -13.38
CA ILE A 66 -29.32 -2.15 -13.82
C ILE A 66 -30.08 -1.13 -12.94
N ASN A 67 -30.67 -0.11 -13.59
CA ASN A 67 -31.46 1.01 -13.01
C ASN A 67 -30.68 2.28 -12.57
N ASN A 68 -29.62 2.68 -13.26
CA ASN A 68 -28.86 3.93 -12.99
C ASN A 68 -28.25 4.00 -11.57
N VAL A 69 -28.17 2.88 -10.87
CA VAL A 69 -27.45 2.78 -9.61
C VAL A 69 -25.99 2.50 -9.93
N ARG A 70 -25.08 3.35 -9.45
CA ARG A 70 -23.64 3.10 -9.58
C ARG A 70 -23.21 2.10 -8.52
N VAL A 71 -22.54 1.04 -8.94
CA VAL A 71 -21.97 0.02 -8.06
C VAL A 71 -20.46 0.11 -8.12
N ILE A 72 -19.81 -0.06 -6.98
CA ILE A 72 -18.35 -0.07 -6.90
C ILE A 72 -17.92 -1.53 -6.75
N ASP A 73 -16.94 -1.97 -7.54
CA ASP A 73 -16.36 -3.31 -7.40
C ASP A 73 -15.77 -3.46 -5.99
N ALA A 74 -16.47 -4.26 -5.19
CA ALA A 74 -16.22 -4.36 -3.76
C ALA A 74 -15.22 -5.44 -3.37
N ARG A 75 -14.51 -6.07 -4.33
CA ARG A 75 -13.43 -7.02 -4.06
C ARG A 75 -12.57 -6.45 -2.94
N CYS A 76 -12.63 -7.08 -1.76
CA CYS A 76 -12.07 -6.61 -0.48
C CYS A 76 -10.54 -6.60 -0.53
N ASN A 77 -9.98 -5.73 -1.35
CA ASN A 77 -8.58 -5.74 -1.69
C ASN A 77 -7.88 -4.66 -0.88
N VAL A 78 -7.58 -4.99 0.37
CA VAL A 78 -6.74 -4.17 1.28
C VAL A 78 -5.47 -3.73 0.55
N LEU A 79 -4.85 -4.64 -0.21
CA LEU A 79 -3.66 -4.35 -0.99
C LEU A 79 -3.93 -3.25 -2.03
N PHE A 80 -5.01 -3.32 -2.80
CA PHE A 80 -5.37 -2.26 -3.75
C PHE A 80 -5.55 -0.90 -3.07
N ILE A 81 -6.28 -0.85 -1.95
CA ILE A 81 -6.51 0.39 -1.19
C ILE A 81 -5.18 0.98 -0.75
N ILE A 82 -4.33 0.16 -0.12
CA ILE A 82 -3.03 0.62 0.37
C ILE A 82 -2.12 1.05 -0.80
N THR A 83 -2.03 0.26 -1.87
CA THR A 83 -1.19 0.57 -3.02
C THR A 83 -1.62 1.88 -3.69
N LYS A 84 -2.92 2.16 -3.79
CA LYS A 84 -3.43 3.41 -4.38
C LYS A 84 -3.24 4.60 -3.45
N LEU A 85 -3.57 4.44 -2.16
CA LEU A 85 -3.64 5.55 -1.22
C LEU A 85 -2.32 5.87 -0.55
N LEU A 86 -1.41 4.91 -0.35
CA LEU A 86 -0.11 5.11 0.30
C LEU A 86 1.07 5.15 -0.67
N LYS A 87 0.83 5.35 -1.98
CA LYS A 87 1.89 5.45 -2.99
C LYS A 87 2.94 6.54 -2.69
N THR A 88 2.56 7.63 -2.04
CA THR A 88 3.45 8.74 -1.64
C THR A 88 4.03 8.59 -0.24
N ALA A 89 3.64 7.54 0.47
CA ALA A 89 4.09 7.22 1.83
C ALA A 89 4.47 5.72 1.90
N PRO A 90 5.49 5.29 1.14
CA PRO A 90 5.82 3.87 1.03
C PRO A 90 6.35 3.31 2.36
N SER A 91 6.10 2.02 2.58
CA SER A 91 6.64 1.28 3.74
C SER A 91 8.04 0.73 3.49
N ALA A 92 8.42 0.51 2.23
CA ALA A 92 9.74 0.05 1.84
C ALA A 92 10.15 0.68 0.50
N ILE A 93 11.46 0.78 0.27
CA ILE A 93 12.05 1.15 -1.01
C ILE A 93 13.00 0.03 -1.40
N GLU A 94 12.77 -0.56 -2.58
CA GLU A 94 13.66 -1.56 -3.15
C GLU A 94 14.69 -0.87 -4.05
N HIS A 95 15.97 -1.07 -3.75
CA HIS A 95 17.08 -0.53 -4.51
C HIS A 95 17.58 -1.61 -5.48
N MET A 96 17.25 -1.45 -6.76
CA MET A 96 17.66 -2.37 -7.81
C MET A 96 18.93 -1.87 -8.47
N VAL A 97 19.92 -2.75 -8.62
CA VAL A 97 21.20 -2.44 -9.28
C VAL A 97 21.44 -3.46 -10.38
N CYS A 98 21.80 -2.99 -11.57
CA CYS A 98 22.19 -3.86 -12.67
C CYS A 98 23.56 -4.48 -12.41
N SER A 99 23.66 -5.82 -12.44
CA SER A 99 24.94 -6.53 -12.30
C SER A 99 25.91 -6.27 -13.45
N ASN A 100 25.40 -5.87 -14.63
CA ASN A 100 26.21 -5.54 -15.80
C ASN A 100 25.90 -4.13 -16.34
N ASN A 101 26.86 -3.22 -16.19
CA ASN A 101 26.74 -1.82 -16.60
C ASN A 101 26.81 -1.60 -18.13
N ILE A 102 27.22 -2.61 -18.92
CA ILE A 102 27.45 -2.43 -20.36
C ILE A 102 26.12 -2.34 -21.13
N ASN A 103 25.09 -3.07 -20.70
CA ASN A 103 23.77 -3.12 -21.38
C ASN A 103 22.66 -2.38 -20.60
N CYS A 104 23.01 -1.69 -19.50
CA CYS A 104 22.05 -1.09 -18.57
C CYS A 104 22.45 0.37 -18.26
N PRO A 105 22.06 1.35 -19.12
CA PRO A 105 22.44 2.75 -18.96
C PRO A 105 21.82 3.43 -17.73
N GLN A 106 20.75 2.86 -17.14
CA GLN A 106 20.27 3.19 -15.80
C GLN A 106 20.67 2.07 -14.84
N SER A 107 21.90 2.13 -14.34
CA SER A 107 22.49 1.09 -13.50
C SER A 107 21.79 0.91 -12.15
N THR A 108 20.95 1.87 -11.74
CA THR A 108 20.22 1.85 -10.47
C THR A 108 18.79 2.35 -10.62
N ARG A 109 17.86 1.73 -9.88
CA ARG A 109 16.45 2.13 -9.82
C ARG A 109 15.89 1.90 -8.42
N ASP A 110 15.19 2.91 -7.91
CA ASP A 110 14.42 2.79 -6.67
C ASP A 110 12.95 2.48 -6.96
N VAL A 111 12.42 1.46 -6.32
CA VAL A 111 11.03 1.01 -6.46
C VAL A 111 10.32 1.12 -5.11
N PRO A 112 9.47 2.14 -4.90
CA PRO A 112 8.73 2.28 -3.65
C PRO A 112 7.62 1.23 -3.56
N SER A 113 7.49 0.61 -2.39
CA SER A 113 6.41 -0.31 -2.06
C SER A 113 5.58 0.22 -0.90
N PRO A 114 4.27 0.46 -1.10
CA PRO A 114 3.34 0.85 -0.03
C PRO A 114 3.08 -0.24 1.02
N THR A 115 3.55 -1.46 0.81
CA THR A 115 3.34 -2.60 1.71
C THR A 115 4.58 -3.46 1.85
N ILE A 116 4.80 -4.00 3.04
CA ILE A 116 5.70 -5.12 3.28
C ILE A 116 4.84 -6.36 3.52
N ILE A 117 4.97 -7.37 2.67
CA ILE A 117 4.24 -8.63 2.79
C ILE A 117 5.25 -9.73 3.06
N VAL A 118 5.21 -10.30 4.27
CA VAL A 118 6.07 -11.42 4.67
C VAL A 118 5.23 -12.66 4.93
N ARG A 119 5.77 -13.82 4.57
CA ARG A 119 5.16 -15.12 4.90
C ARG A 119 5.79 -15.64 6.19
N LEU A 120 4.97 -15.81 7.21
CA LEU A 120 5.37 -16.46 8.45
C LEU A 120 5.22 -17.97 8.28
N LYS A 121 6.23 -18.75 8.70
CA LYS A 121 6.20 -20.22 8.58
C LYS A 121 5.31 -20.84 9.65
N ASN A 122 5.40 -20.37 10.90
CA ASN A 122 4.66 -20.93 12.02
C ASN A 122 3.80 -19.89 12.75
N ASN A 123 4.44 -18.88 13.36
CA ASN A 123 3.75 -17.88 14.19
C ASN A 123 4.50 -16.52 14.16
N MET A 124 4.07 -15.57 15.00
CA MET A 124 4.67 -14.23 15.10
C MET A 124 6.13 -14.23 15.61
N GLN A 125 6.62 -15.32 16.21
CA GLN A 125 8.01 -15.41 16.68
C GLN A 125 9.00 -15.39 15.50
N ASP A 126 8.55 -15.79 14.31
CA ASP A 126 9.36 -15.77 13.09
C ASP A 126 9.36 -14.41 12.37
N LEU A 127 8.66 -13.39 12.90
CA LEU A 127 8.52 -12.10 12.21
C LEU A 127 9.87 -11.45 11.93
N ASN A 128 10.78 -11.45 12.90
CA ASN A 128 12.11 -10.86 12.73
C ASN A 128 12.89 -11.58 11.60
N ASN A 129 12.82 -12.91 11.57
CA ASN A 129 13.46 -13.70 10.52
C ASN A 129 12.83 -13.41 9.15
N ALA A 130 11.50 -13.30 9.09
CA ALA A 130 10.79 -13.00 7.85
C ALA A 130 11.11 -11.60 7.32
N LEU A 131 11.25 -10.60 8.20
CA LEU A 131 11.69 -9.24 7.84
C LEU A 131 13.15 -9.23 7.37
N ASN A 132 14.04 -9.96 8.04
CA ASN A 132 15.44 -10.10 7.63
C ASN A 132 15.55 -10.74 6.23
N LEU A 133 14.72 -11.75 5.94
CA LEU A 133 14.64 -12.36 4.61
C LEU A 133 14.02 -11.42 3.56
N TYR A 134 13.13 -10.51 3.97
CA TYR A 134 12.54 -9.53 3.07
C TYR A 134 13.57 -8.51 2.59
N VAL A 135 14.44 -8.03 3.49
CA VAL A 135 15.47 -7.03 3.16
C VAL A 135 16.76 -7.62 2.58
N PHE A 136 16.91 -8.95 2.59
CA PHE A 136 18.10 -9.60 2.05
C PHE A 136 18.18 -9.40 0.52
N PRO A 137 19.34 -9.00 -0.04
CA PRO A 137 19.51 -8.82 -1.48
C PRO A 137 19.17 -10.08 -2.26
N LYS A 138 18.42 -9.94 -3.35
CA LYS A 138 18.04 -11.04 -4.24
C LYS A 138 18.50 -10.73 -5.66
N GLU A 139 19.05 -11.75 -6.32
CA GLU A 139 19.27 -11.68 -7.75
C GLU A 139 17.95 -12.00 -8.47
N ILE A 140 17.56 -11.15 -9.41
CA ILE A 140 16.36 -11.35 -10.24
C ILE A 140 16.84 -11.67 -11.64
N GLU A 141 16.68 -12.91 -12.08
CA GLU A 141 16.91 -13.29 -13.48
C GLU A 141 15.71 -12.84 -14.32
N ASN A 142 15.96 -12.18 -15.45
CA ASN A 142 14.92 -11.76 -16.38
C ASN A 142 14.24 -12.99 -17.01
N VAL A 143 13.02 -13.31 -16.60
CA VAL A 143 12.13 -14.24 -17.32
C VAL A 143 11.58 -13.53 -18.56
N HIS A 144 12.41 -13.42 -19.59
CA HIS A 144 11.96 -13.23 -20.97
C HIS A 144 12.32 -14.48 -21.77
N GLN A 145 11.55 -15.53 -21.53
CA GLN A 145 11.25 -16.54 -22.54
C GLN A 145 9.72 -16.71 -22.56
N ILE A 146 9.05 -15.72 -23.15
CA ILE A 146 7.69 -15.91 -23.66
C ILE A 146 7.83 -16.66 -24.98
N ASN A 147 7.20 -17.83 -25.03
CA ASN A 147 7.02 -18.68 -26.18
C ASN A 147 6.85 -17.90 -27.50
N VAL A 148 7.81 -18.06 -28.41
CA VAL A 148 7.59 -17.92 -29.85
C VAL A 148 8.06 -19.22 -30.49
N GLN A 149 7.14 -20.18 -30.58
CA GLN A 149 7.13 -21.13 -31.68
C GLN A 149 5.69 -21.20 -32.18
N GLU A 150 5.35 -20.25 -33.04
CA GLU A 150 4.43 -20.51 -34.14
C GLU A 150 5.18 -21.40 -35.14
N GLN A 151 4.67 -22.60 -35.38
CA GLN A 151 4.62 -23.26 -36.69
C GLN A 151 3.35 -24.10 -36.75
#